data_AF-A0A6A5R5Z6-F1
#
_entry.id   AF-A0A6A5R5Z6-F1
#
_cell.length_a   1.000
_cell.length_b   1.000
_cell.length_c   1.000
_cell.angle_alpha   90.00
_cell.angle_beta   90.00
_cell.angle_gamma   90.00
#
_symmetry.space_group_name_H-M   'P 1'
#
loop_
_entity.id
_entity.type
_entity.pdbx_description
1 polymer ?
#
loop_
_entity_poly.entity_id
_entity_poly.type
_entity_poly.pdbx_seq_one_letter_code
_entity_poly.pdbx_strand_id
1 'polypeptide(L)'
;MIENIVKKRATSDEKHNNALQYMLDQSNRTQKIIKFIVEWLAKAREEVRATAVKHAPNPSAPLRFQLDDVPLEAWEAEFPVVNLCMKDSIRLNLLSTALQKNINCRPLPTDNGMEVILPDAVVTYATANVHQDPSIYPNLLVWDPARYLTDREEDKNGHSACKPKDPPYLRVRVREK
;
A
#
# COMPACT_ATOMS: atom_id res chain seq x y z
N MET A 1 12.74 19.43 12.16
CA MET A 1 13.44 18.53 13.12
C MET A 1 14.15 17.38 12.41
N ILE A 2 13.47 16.58 11.58
CA ILE A 2 14.04 15.44 10.84
C ILE A 2 15.21 15.83 9.91
N GLU A 3 15.09 16.93 9.16
CA GLU A 3 16.17 17.38 8.27
C GLU A 3 17.48 17.65 9.00
N ASN A 4 17.42 18.20 10.22
CA ASN A 4 18.60 18.47 11.03
C ASN A 4 19.23 17.16 11.50
N ILE A 5 18.42 16.14 11.82
CA ILE A 5 18.90 14.80 12.20
C ILE A 5 19.57 14.12 11.01
N VAL A 6 18.96 14.18 9.83
CA VAL A 6 19.51 13.61 8.59
C VAL A 6 20.81 14.31 8.19
N LYS A 7 20.85 15.65 8.20
CA LYS A 7 22.06 16.43 7.90
C LYS A 7 23.18 16.15 8.90
N LYS A 8 22.85 16.12 10.20
CA LYS A 8 23.82 15.84 11.27
C LYS A 8 24.40 14.43 11.14
N ARG A 9 23.59 13.43 10.80
CA ARG A 9 24.06 12.04 10.62
C ARG A 9 24.80 11.81 9.31
N ALA A 10 24.41 12.50 8.23
CA ALA A 10 25.12 12.45 6.96
C ALA A 10 26.53 13.08 7.02
N THR A 11 26.78 13.93 8.02
CA THR A 11 28.06 14.63 8.24
C THR A 11 28.86 14.08 9.43
N SER A 12 28.29 13.11 10.16
CA SER A 12 28.92 12.45 11.31
C SER A 12 29.52 11.11 10.90
N ASP A 13 30.67 10.74 11.47
CA ASP A 13 31.26 9.40 11.32
C ASP A 13 30.56 8.34 12.19
N GLU A 14 29.59 8.74 13.01
CA GLU A 14 28.85 7.86 13.91
C GLU A 14 27.83 7.01 13.14
N LYS A 15 28.08 5.70 13.05
CA LYS A 15 27.18 4.72 12.42
C LYS A 15 26.26 4.09 13.47
N HIS A 16 24.96 4.05 13.18
CA HIS A 16 23.99 3.35 14.03
C HIS A 16 23.44 2.09 13.37
N ASN A 17 23.25 0.99 14.10
CA ASN A 17 22.62 -0.22 13.54
C ASN A 17 21.09 -0.08 13.48
N ASN A 18 20.57 0.75 12.56
CA ASN A 18 19.14 0.92 12.34
C ASN A 18 18.84 1.26 10.88
N ALA A 19 17.56 1.13 10.51
CA ALA A 19 17.09 1.33 9.14
C ALA A 19 17.53 2.68 8.53
N LEU A 20 17.58 3.75 9.34
CA LEU A 20 18.02 5.07 8.88
C LEU A 20 19.49 5.09 8.44
N GLN A 21 20.39 4.37 9.13
CA GLN A 21 21.79 4.29 8.73
C GLN A 21 22.01 3.48 7.46
N TYR A 22 21.37 2.31 7.35
CA TYR A 22 21.45 1.48 6.14
C TYR A 22 20.97 2.23 4.91
N MET A 23 19.97 3.09 5.07
CA MET A 23 19.48 3.94 4.00
C MET A 23 20.43 5.10 3.69
N LEU A 24 21.03 5.77 4.69
CA LEU A 24 21.98 6.88 4.46
C LEU A 24 23.20 6.43 3.65
N ASP A 25 23.62 5.19 3.86
CA ASP A 25 24.78 4.60 3.20
C ASP A 25 24.53 4.30 1.70
N GLN A 26 23.28 4.40 1.21
CA GLN A 26 22.88 4.05 -0.15
C GLN A 26 22.66 5.25 -1.11
N SER A 27 23.45 6.33 -1.01
CA SER A 27 23.50 7.49 -1.93
C SER A 27 22.43 8.60 -1.77
N ASN A 28 22.65 9.73 -2.46
CA ASN A 28 21.82 10.95 -2.42
C ASN A 28 20.34 10.76 -2.77
N ARG A 29 19.99 9.76 -3.59
CA ARG A 29 18.58 9.45 -3.91
C ARG A 29 17.85 8.94 -2.67
N THR A 30 18.59 8.28 -1.78
CA THR A 30 18.08 7.69 -0.54
C THR A 30 17.84 8.71 0.55
N GLN A 31 18.54 9.86 0.56
CA GLN A 31 18.22 10.95 1.51
C GLN A 31 16.82 11.54 1.30
N LYS A 32 16.37 11.67 0.06
CA LYS A 32 14.99 12.12 -0.26
C LYS A 32 13.97 11.07 0.19
N ILE A 33 14.25 9.79 -0.09
CA ILE A 33 13.44 8.66 0.35
C ILE A 33 13.36 8.60 1.89
N ILE A 34 14.48 8.80 2.59
CA ILE A 34 14.54 8.86 4.05
C ILE A 34 13.70 9.99 4.61
N LYS A 35 13.87 11.20 4.09
CA LYS A 35 13.10 12.36 4.56
C LYS A 35 11.61 12.06 4.46
N PHE A 36 11.22 11.50 3.32
CA PHE A 36 9.85 11.15 3.02
C PHE A 36 9.31 10.01 3.91
N ILE A 37 10.04 8.90 4.07
CA ILE A 37 9.67 7.79 4.98
C ILE A 37 9.53 8.28 6.42
N VAL A 38 10.45 9.13 6.87
CA VAL A 38 10.46 9.61 8.25
C VAL A 38 9.31 10.59 8.50
N GLU A 39 8.93 11.42 7.52
CA GLU A 39 7.74 12.28 7.60
C GLU A 39 6.46 11.45 7.77
N TRP A 40 6.26 10.41 6.94
CA TRP A 40 5.10 9.54 7.05
C TRP A 40 5.09 8.69 8.31
N LEU A 41 6.26 8.21 8.75
CA LEU A 41 6.38 7.50 10.03
C LEU A 41 6.03 8.39 11.22
N ALA A 42 6.42 9.67 11.18
CA ALA A 42 6.05 10.63 12.22
C ALA A 42 4.53 10.83 12.26
N LYS A 43 3.89 11.07 11.10
CA LYS A 43 2.44 11.21 10.99
C LYS A 43 1.69 9.96 11.47
N ALA A 44 2.12 8.77 11.04
CA ALA A 44 1.50 7.52 11.47
C ALA A 44 1.64 7.28 12.98
N ARG A 45 2.80 7.61 13.57
CA ARG A 45 3.00 7.51 15.03
C ARG A 45 2.15 8.51 15.80
N GLU A 46 1.97 9.70 15.27
CA GLU A 46 1.08 10.71 15.87
C GLU A 46 -0.37 10.24 15.83
N GLU A 47 -0.84 9.75 14.68
CA GLU A 47 -2.16 9.14 14.51
C GLU A 47 -2.39 8.00 15.51
N VAL A 48 -1.48 7.03 15.58
CA VAL A 48 -1.59 5.89 16.51
C VAL A 48 -1.70 6.35 17.96
N ARG A 49 -0.89 7.34 18.37
CA ARG A 49 -0.95 7.88 19.74
C ARG A 49 -2.24 8.66 19.99
N ALA A 50 -2.68 9.47 19.04
CA ALA A 50 -3.90 10.26 19.17
C ALA A 50 -5.13 9.35 19.31
N THR A 51 -5.23 8.32 18.47
CA THR A 51 -6.32 7.33 18.54
C THR A 51 -6.25 6.53 19.84
N ALA A 52 -5.07 6.08 20.26
CA ALA A 52 -4.91 5.37 21.54
C ALA A 52 -5.36 6.23 22.74
N VAL A 53 -4.91 7.48 22.83
CA VAL A 53 -5.29 8.41 23.93
C VAL A 53 -6.79 8.69 23.94
N LYS A 54 -7.43 8.75 22.76
CA LYS A 54 -8.87 9.00 22.62
C LYS A 54 -9.73 7.89 23.21
N HIS A 55 -9.31 6.64 23.08
CA HIS A 55 -10.10 5.46 23.53
C HIS A 55 -9.61 4.87 24.86
N ALA A 56 -8.41 5.24 25.33
CA ALA A 56 -7.85 4.73 26.58
C ALA A 56 -8.58 5.24 27.84
N PRO A 57 -9.07 4.35 28.72
CA PRO A 57 -9.56 4.72 30.05
C PRO A 57 -8.46 5.33 30.93
N ASN A 58 -7.20 4.95 30.70
CA ASN A 58 -6.03 5.52 31.35
C ASN A 58 -5.00 5.99 30.31
N PRO A 59 -5.03 7.27 29.89
CA PRO A 59 -4.08 7.84 28.94
C PRO A 59 -2.61 7.87 29.40
N SER A 60 -2.34 7.59 30.68
CA SER A 60 -0.98 7.49 31.23
C SER A 60 -0.42 6.07 31.18
N ALA A 61 -1.23 5.05 30.83
CA ALA A 61 -0.76 3.68 30.70
C ALA A 61 0.24 3.54 29.52
N PRO A 62 1.12 2.53 29.50
CA PRO A 62 1.93 2.25 28.32
C PRO A 62 1.09 2.07 27.06
N LEU A 63 1.55 2.60 25.91
CA LEU A 63 0.80 2.65 24.65
C LEU A 63 0.16 1.32 24.25
N ARG A 64 0.83 0.18 24.49
CA ARG A 64 0.27 -1.14 24.15
C ARG A 64 -1.09 -1.38 24.82
N PHE A 65 -1.24 -0.97 26.07
CA PHE A 65 -2.45 -1.19 26.85
C PHE A 65 -3.54 -0.19 26.43
N GLN A 66 -3.15 1.03 26.06
CA GLN A 66 -4.09 2.00 25.49
C GLN A 66 -4.71 1.49 24.18
N LEU A 67 -3.93 0.76 23.37
CA LEU A 67 -4.40 0.20 22.10
C LEU A 67 -5.36 -0.98 22.29
N ASP A 68 -5.31 -1.68 23.43
CA ASP A 68 -6.23 -2.80 23.72
C ASP A 68 -7.69 -2.30 23.88
N ASP A 69 -7.87 -1.03 24.24
CA ASP A 69 -9.19 -0.40 24.44
C ASP A 69 -9.77 0.24 23.16
N VAL A 70 -9.04 0.22 22.04
CA VAL A 70 -9.52 0.77 20.77
C VAL A 70 -10.59 -0.17 20.17
N PRO A 71 -11.85 0.29 19.98
CA PRO A 71 -12.91 -0.53 19.43
C PRO A 71 -12.67 -0.87 17.95
N LEU A 72 -13.27 -1.95 17.46
CA LEU A 72 -13.09 -2.43 16.09
C LEU A 72 -13.44 -1.34 15.06
N GLU A 73 -14.53 -0.61 15.28
CA GLU A 73 -14.98 0.45 14.37
C GLU A 73 -13.94 1.59 14.28
N ALA A 74 -13.24 1.87 15.39
CA ALA A 74 -12.15 2.84 15.39
C ALA A 74 -10.89 2.30 14.68
N TRP A 75 -10.60 1.00 14.79
CA TRP A 75 -9.54 0.36 14.00
C TRP A 75 -9.77 0.50 12.49
N GLU A 76 -11.04 0.43 12.05
CA GLU A 76 -11.40 0.55 10.65
C GLU A 76 -11.43 2.01 10.15
N ALA A 77 -11.81 2.96 11.01
CA ALA A 77 -12.09 4.34 10.59
C ALA A 77 -11.04 5.39 10.99
N GLU A 78 -10.27 5.17 12.07
CA GLU A 78 -9.45 6.22 12.71
C GLU A 78 -7.95 6.13 12.39
N PHE A 79 -7.59 5.39 11.34
CA PHE A 79 -6.20 5.22 10.90
C PHE A 79 -5.97 5.61 9.42
N PRO A 80 -6.42 6.79 8.95
CA PRO A 80 -6.28 7.18 7.55
C PRO A 80 -4.82 7.25 7.08
N VAL A 81 -3.88 7.77 7.88
CA VAL A 81 -2.45 7.88 7.50
C VAL A 81 -1.81 6.50 7.37
N VAL A 82 -2.05 5.61 8.34
CA VAL A 82 -1.59 4.22 8.25
C VAL A 82 -2.17 3.54 7.00
N ASN A 83 -3.45 3.78 6.70
CA ASN A 83 -4.08 3.25 5.49
C ASN A 83 -3.41 3.76 4.20
N LEU A 84 -3.11 5.06 4.10
CA LEU A 84 -2.37 5.64 2.97
C LEU A 84 -1.00 4.95 2.80
N CYS A 85 -0.27 4.77 3.90
CA CYS A 85 1.04 4.13 3.90
C CYS A 85 0.98 2.66 3.49
N MET A 86 -0.05 1.95 3.97
CA MET A 86 -0.29 0.55 3.63
C MET A 86 -0.62 0.39 2.15
N LYS A 87 -1.50 1.24 1.59
CA LYS A 87 -1.85 1.22 0.16
C LYS A 87 -0.62 1.30 -0.74
N ASP A 88 0.29 2.26 -0.51
CA ASP A 88 1.46 2.39 -1.40
C ASP A 88 2.49 1.27 -1.19
N SER A 89 2.58 0.77 0.04
CA SER A 89 3.42 -0.39 0.36
C SER A 89 2.92 -1.65 -0.37
N ILE A 90 1.61 -1.88 -0.42
CA ILE A 90 1.00 -2.96 -1.19
C ILE A 90 1.27 -2.76 -2.68
N ARG A 91 1.05 -1.55 -3.22
CA ARG A 91 1.31 -1.27 -4.64
C ARG A 91 2.74 -1.64 -5.04
N LEU A 92 3.74 -1.26 -4.24
CA LEU A 92 5.15 -1.54 -4.57
C LEU A 92 5.55 -3.00 -4.41
N ASN A 93 4.99 -3.71 -3.42
CA ASN A 93 5.50 -5.03 -3.02
C ASN A 93 4.60 -6.19 -3.47
N LEU A 94 3.30 -5.96 -3.60
CA LEU A 94 2.35 -6.97 -4.08
C LEU A 94 2.32 -6.93 -5.60
N LEU A 95 3.37 -7.48 -6.21
CA LEU A 95 3.50 -7.67 -7.67
C LEU A 95 3.13 -9.10 -8.09
N SER A 96 2.28 -9.76 -7.31
CA SER A 96 1.92 -11.17 -7.49
C SER A 96 0.75 -11.36 -8.47
N THR A 97 0.44 -12.61 -8.78
CA THR A 97 -0.74 -12.97 -9.54
C THR A 97 -1.81 -13.47 -8.59
N ALA A 98 -2.95 -12.79 -8.55
CA ALA A 98 -4.13 -13.30 -7.86
C ALA A 98 -4.77 -14.42 -8.70
N LEU A 99 -5.19 -15.49 -8.03
CA LEU A 99 -5.79 -16.67 -8.66
C LEU A 99 -7.20 -16.83 -8.10
N GLN A 100 -8.20 -16.98 -8.97
CA GLN A 100 -9.57 -17.29 -8.58
C GLN A 100 -10.08 -18.45 -9.41
N LYS A 101 -10.69 -19.45 -8.75
CA LYS A 101 -11.29 -20.60 -9.41
C LYS A 101 -12.79 -20.44 -9.49
N ASN A 102 -13.39 -20.71 -10.65
CA ASN A 102 -14.83 -20.86 -10.76
C ASN A 102 -15.25 -22.20 -10.14
N ILE A 103 -15.77 -22.15 -8.90
CA ILE A 103 -16.30 -23.31 -8.19
C ILE A 103 -17.78 -23.59 -8.49
N ASN A 104 -18.41 -22.79 -9.36
CA ASN A 104 -19.79 -23.03 -9.77
C ASN A 104 -19.85 -24.08 -10.88
N CYS A 105 -20.99 -24.78 -10.96
CA CYS A 105 -21.27 -25.73 -12.05
C CYS A 105 -21.71 -25.05 -13.36
N ARG A 106 -21.54 -23.73 -13.50
CA ARG A 106 -21.94 -22.98 -14.72
C ARG A 106 -20.85 -22.00 -15.18
N PRO A 107 -20.79 -21.68 -16.49
CA PRO A 107 -19.95 -20.61 -16.99
C PRO A 107 -20.32 -19.26 -16.36
N LEU A 108 -19.33 -18.46 -16.01
CA LEU A 108 -19.50 -17.09 -15.54
C LEU A 108 -19.18 -16.10 -16.66
N PRO A 109 -20.09 -15.20 -17.05
CA PRO A 109 -19.80 -14.18 -18.06
C PRO A 109 -18.84 -13.11 -17.53
N THR A 110 -17.98 -12.60 -18.42
CA THR A 110 -17.18 -11.38 -18.18
C THR A 110 -17.98 -10.12 -18.52
N ASP A 111 -17.52 -8.94 -18.08
CA ASP A 111 -18.27 -7.67 -18.14
C ASP A 111 -18.74 -7.28 -19.57
N ASN A 112 -18.05 -7.69 -20.63
CA ASN A 112 -18.45 -7.43 -22.02
C ASN A 112 -19.17 -8.62 -22.71
N GLY A 113 -19.40 -9.72 -21.99
CA GLY A 113 -20.07 -10.92 -22.49
C GLY A 113 -19.32 -11.68 -23.59
N MET A 114 -18.15 -11.21 -24.03
CA MET A 114 -17.39 -11.84 -25.12
C MET A 114 -16.59 -13.05 -24.64
N GLU A 115 -16.30 -13.13 -23.34
CA GLU A 115 -15.58 -14.23 -22.73
C GLU A 115 -16.37 -14.80 -21.54
N VAL A 116 -16.26 -16.12 -21.34
CA VAL A 116 -16.86 -16.84 -20.21
C VAL A 116 -15.80 -17.62 -19.46
N ILE A 117 -15.90 -17.63 -18.14
CA ILE A 117 -15.06 -18.44 -17.25
C ILE A 117 -15.78 -19.76 -17.02
N LEU A 118 -15.26 -20.84 -17.60
CA LEU A 118 -15.88 -22.16 -17.51
C LEU A 118 -15.87 -22.71 -16.07
N PRO A 119 -16.74 -23.68 -15.74
CA PRO A 119 -16.62 -24.46 -14.50
C PRO A 119 -15.20 -25.00 -14.33
N ASP A 120 -14.69 -24.99 -13.10
CA ASP A 120 -13.33 -25.41 -12.72
C ASP A 120 -12.16 -24.62 -13.31
N ALA A 121 -12.41 -23.65 -14.20
CA ALA A 121 -11.36 -22.79 -14.72
C ALA A 121 -10.77 -21.91 -13.63
N VAL A 122 -9.46 -21.66 -13.73
CA VAL A 122 -8.73 -20.71 -12.87
C VAL A 122 -8.45 -19.46 -13.69
N VAL A 123 -8.94 -18.32 -13.20
CA VAL A 123 -8.62 -16.98 -13.70
C VAL A 123 -7.41 -16.45 -12.96
N THR A 124 -6.54 -15.80 -13.72
CA THR A 124 -5.35 -15.16 -13.18
C THR A 124 -5.44 -13.66 -13.40
N TYR A 125 -5.15 -12.89 -12.35
CA TYR A 125 -5.10 -11.43 -12.39
C TYR A 125 -3.71 -10.99 -11.94
N ALA A 126 -2.91 -10.52 -12.88
CA ALA A 126 -1.58 -9.99 -12.60
C ALA A 126 -1.71 -8.61 -11.96
N THR A 127 -1.52 -8.52 -10.64
CA THR A 127 -1.67 -7.26 -9.89
C THR A 127 -0.65 -6.20 -10.34
N ALA A 128 0.52 -6.65 -10.80
CA ALA A 128 1.57 -5.80 -11.36
C ALA A 128 1.09 -4.97 -12.57
N ASN A 129 0.15 -5.47 -13.38
CA ASN A 129 -0.33 -4.75 -14.55
C ASN A 129 -0.94 -3.38 -14.20
N VAL A 130 -1.52 -3.25 -13.01
CA VAL A 130 -2.09 -1.98 -12.52
C VAL A 130 -1.14 -1.29 -11.57
N HIS A 131 -0.53 -2.02 -10.63
CA HIS A 131 0.41 -1.44 -9.66
C HIS A 131 1.65 -0.81 -10.29
N GLN A 132 2.01 -1.27 -11.50
CA GLN A 132 3.14 -0.78 -12.27
C GLN A 132 2.74 -0.04 -13.57
N ASP A 133 1.47 0.35 -13.73
CA ASP A 133 1.03 1.12 -14.88
C ASP A 133 1.42 2.61 -14.71
N PRO A 134 2.32 3.16 -15.54
CA PRO A 134 2.73 4.57 -15.42
C PRO A 134 1.62 5.56 -15.80
N SER A 135 0.56 5.12 -16.49
CA SER A 135 -0.61 5.94 -16.78
C SER A 135 -1.53 6.11 -15.55
N ILE A 136 -1.45 5.19 -14.58
CA ILE A 136 -2.18 5.25 -13.31
C ILE A 136 -1.29 5.85 -12.23
N TYR A 137 -0.04 5.35 -12.09
CA TYR A 137 0.91 5.75 -11.08
C TYR A 137 2.20 6.33 -11.69
N PRO A 138 2.35 7.66 -11.83
CA PRO A 138 3.61 8.24 -12.29
C PRO A 138 4.73 8.00 -11.26
N ASN A 139 5.99 7.91 -11.70
CA ASN A 139 7.16 7.62 -10.84
C ASN A 139 7.03 6.29 -10.06
N LEU A 140 6.81 5.20 -10.79
CA LEU A 140 6.41 3.86 -10.29
C LEU A 140 7.18 3.32 -9.09
N LEU A 141 8.48 3.57 -9.00
CA LEU A 141 9.34 3.02 -7.94
C LEU A 141 9.44 3.92 -6.71
N VAL A 142 8.79 5.08 -6.73
CA VAL A 142 8.78 6.01 -5.59
C VAL A 142 7.65 5.62 -4.66
N TRP A 143 8.01 5.30 -3.41
CA TRP A 143 7.05 5.15 -2.33
C TRP A 143 6.48 6.51 -1.96
N ASP A 144 5.18 6.68 -2.13
CA ASP A 144 4.47 7.94 -1.99
C ASP A 144 3.00 7.75 -1.55
N PRO A 145 2.73 7.71 -0.23
CA PRO A 145 1.36 7.63 0.29
C PRO A 145 0.49 8.86 -0.05
N ALA A 146 1.05 10.00 -0.45
CA ALA A 146 0.25 11.17 -0.82
C ALA A 146 -0.56 10.93 -2.10
N ARG A 147 -0.23 9.90 -2.90
CA ARG A 147 -0.97 9.52 -4.12
C ARG A 147 -2.47 9.33 -3.90
N TYR A 148 -2.87 8.93 -2.69
CA TYR A 148 -4.26 8.59 -2.37
C TYR A 148 -4.98 9.71 -1.58
N LEU A 149 -4.34 10.87 -1.41
CA LEU A 149 -5.02 12.06 -0.88
C LEU A 149 -6.05 12.57 -1.90
N THR A 150 -7.06 13.28 -1.42
CA THR A 150 -8.21 13.73 -2.21
C THR A 150 -7.88 14.65 -3.39
N ASP A 151 -6.71 15.28 -3.37
CA ASP A 151 -6.21 16.12 -4.46
C ASP A 151 -5.51 15.34 -5.58
N ARG A 152 -5.09 14.09 -5.32
CA ARG A 152 -4.37 13.23 -6.27
C ARG A 152 -5.18 12.02 -6.71
N GLU A 153 -5.72 11.27 -5.75
CA GLU A 153 -6.60 10.11 -5.94
C GLU A 153 -6.17 9.17 -7.09
N GLU A 154 -4.86 8.89 -7.20
CA GLU A 154 -4.29 8.15 -8.32
C GLU A 154 -4.87 6.72 -8.42
N ASP A 155 -5.33 6.16 -7.29
CA ASP A 155 -6.05 4.88 -7.23
C ASP A 155 -7.47 4.92 -7.80
N LYS A 156 -7.99 6.07 -8.19
CA LYS A 156 -9.31 6.17 -8.84
C LYS A 156 -9.24 6.24 -10.36
N ASN A 157 -8.02 6.35 -10.92
CA ASN A 157 -7.79 6.47 -12.36
C ASN A 157 -7.72 5.09 -13.05
N GLY A 158 -8.80 4.30 -12.96
CA GLY A 158 -8.88 2.99 -13.65
C GLY A 158 -8.12 1.86 -12.96
N HIS A 159 -7.72 2.04 -11.70
CA HIS A 159 -7.22 0.97 -10.84
C HIS A 159 -8.26 -0.13 -10.72
N SER A 160 -7.92 -1.42 -10.87
CA SER A 160 -8.93 -2.50 -10.92
C SER A 160 -9.87 -2.65 -9.71
N ALA A 161 -9.61 -1.97 -8.59
CA ALA A 161 -10.60 -1.85 -7.50
C ALA A 161 -11.81 -0.97 -7.92
N CYS A 162 -11.61 -0.03 -8.84
CA CYS A 162 -12.63 0.58 -9.69
C CYS A 162 -12.58 -0.10 -11.06
N LYS A 163 -13.54 -0.98 -11.35
CA LYS A 163 -13.68 -1.72 -12.62
C LYS A 163 -13.04 -0.98 -13.81
N PRO A 164 -11.89 -1.44 -14.35
CA PRO A 164 -11.29 -0.82 -15.52
C PRO A 164 -12.30 -0.90 -16.66
N LYS A 165 -12.32 0.10 -17.54
CA LYS A 165 -13.19 0.04 -18.73
C LYS A 165 -12.86 -1.15 -19.62
N ASP A 166 -11.58 -1.54 -19.68
CA ASP A 166 -11.08 -2.71 -20.40
C ASP A 166 -10.05 -3.47 -19.54
N PRO A 167 -10.47 -4.42 -18.69
CA PRO A 167 -9.54 -5.15 -17.85
C PRO A 167 -8.62 -6.04 -18.71
N PRO A 168 -7.29 -6.04 -18.50
CA PRO A 168 -6.38 -6.91 -19.22
C PRO A 168 -6.53 -8.35 -18.69
N TYR A 169 -7.53 -9.07 -19.16
CA TYR A 169 -7.64 -10.50 -18.91
C TYR A 169 -6.58 -11.24 -19.72
N LEU A 170 -5.80 -12.09 -19.05
CA LEU A 170 -4.96 -13.05 -19.75
C LEU A 170 -5.89 -14.07 -20.42
N ARG A 171 -5.92 -14.07 -21.76
CA ARG A 171 -6.64 -15.09 -22.53
C ARG A 171 -5.98 -16.44 -22.31
N VAL A 172 -6.54 -17.25 -21.42
CA VAL A 172 -6.14 -18.65 -21.26
C VAL A 172 -6.81 -19.46 -22.37
N ARG A 173 -6.04 -19.88 -23.38
CA ARG A 173 -6.49 -20.95 -24.28
C ARG A 173 -6.26 -22.28 -23.58
N VAL A 174 -7.34 -23.00 -23.28
CA VAL A 174 -7.23 -24.40 -22.86
C VAL A 174 -6.65 -25.18 -24.04
N ARG A 175 -5.52 -25.84 -23.82
CA ARG A 175 -4.95 -26.76 -24.82
C ARG A 175 -5.77 -28.05 -24.73
N GLU A 176 -6.58 -28.31 -25.75
CA GLU A 176 -7.27 -29.60 -25.88
C GLU A 176 -6.22 -30.73 -25.96
N LYS A 177 -6.46 -31.81 -25.22
CA LYS A 177 -5.65 -33.03 -25.26
C LYS A 177 -6.22 -34.00 -26.28
#